data_AF-A0A925BA87-F1
#
_entry.id   AF-A0A925BA87-F1
#
_cell.length_a   1.000
_cell.length_b   1.000
_cell.length_c   1.000
_cell.angle_alpha   90.00
_cell.angle_beta   90.00
_cell.angle_gamma   90.00
#
_symmetry.space_group_name_H-M   'P 1'
#
loop_
_entity.id
_entity.type
_entity.pdbx_description
1 polymer ?
#
loop_
_entity_poly.entity_id
_entity_poly.type
_entity_poly.pdbx_seq_one_letter_code
_entity_poly.pdbx_strand_id
1 'polypeptide(L)' 'PIMEPTAYYEKFGSYIPNVIFPSANVVKDGTIYLYYGVCDTAIALATAKLDDVLDFVLTGR' A
#
# COMPACT_ATOMS: atom_id res chain seq x y z
N PRO A 1 -7.17 7.63 5.47
CA PRO A 1 -5.93 7.18 4.78
C PRO A 1 -6.26 5.95 3.96
N ILE A 2 -5.67 5.77 2.76
CA ILE A 2 -5.97 4.60 1.92
C ILE A 2 -5.35 3.32 2.51
N MET A 3 -4.16 3.43 3.09
CA MET A 3 -3.41 2.31 3.65
C MET A 3 -2.62 2.76 4.88
N GLU A 4 -2.49 1.88 5.86
CA GLU A 4 -1.69 2.07 7.07
C GLU A 4 -1.03 0.74 7.50
N PRO A 5 0.05 0.78 8.30
CA PRO A 5 0.72 -0.43 8.77
C PRO A 5 -0.19 -1.26 9.67
N THR A 6 -0.61 -2.43 9.20
CA THR A 6 -1.47 -3.37 9.94
C THR A 6 -0.87 -4.77 10.02
N ALA A 7 -0.27 -5.25 8.93
CA ALA A 7 0.34 -6.57 8.85
C ALA A 7 1.63 -6.64 9.67
N TYR A 8 2.00 -7.86 10.07
CA TYR A 8 3.18 -8.10 10.90
C TYR A 8 4.46 -7.47 10.31
N TYR A 9 4.70 -7.67 9.02
CA TYR A 9 5.89 -7.18 8.32
C TYR A 9 5.90 -5.65 8.10
N GLU A 10 4.78 -4.96 8.34
CA GLU A 10 4.65 -3.50 8.26
C GLU A 10 4.88 -2.84 9.63
N LYS A 11 4.69 -3.62 10.70
CA LYS A 11 4.89 -3.18 12.09
C LYS A 11 6.27 -3.55 12.63
N PHE A 12 6.82 -4.67 12.16
CA PHE A 12 8.08 -5.22 12.63
C PHE A 12 9.02 -5.47 11.44
N GLY A 13 10.22 -4.89 11.53
CA GLY A 13 11.29 -5.04 10.55
C GLY A 13 12.63 -4.65 11.16
N SER A 14 13.69 -4.67 10.35
CA SER A 14 15.08 -4.52 10.82
C SER A 14 15.47 -3.08 11.15
N TYR A 15 14.81 -2.09 10.52
CA TYR A 15 15.22 -0.68 10.63
C TYR A 15 14.15 0.19 11.29
N ILE A 16 13.03 0.47 10.61
CA ILE A 16 12.03 1.44 11.09
C ILE A 16 10.66 0.75 11.27
N PRO A 17 10.14 0.53 12.49
CA PRO A 17 8.85 -0.14 12.69
C PRO A 17 7.65 0.75 12.34
N ASN A 18 6.50 0.12 12.06
CA ASN A 18 5.22 0.79 11.74
C ASN A 18 5.31 1.70 10.51
N VAL A 19 5.87 1.18 9.41
CA VAL A 19 6.06 1.94 8.16
C VAL A 19 5.59 1.15 6.95
N ILE A 20 4.82 1.82 6.10
CA ILE A 20 4.55 1.45 4.72
C ILE A 20 4.88 2.65 3.82
N PHE A 21 5.54 2.41 2.68
CA PHE A 21 5.99 3.47 1.78
C PHE A 21 5.72 3.12 0.29
N PRO A 22 4.58 3.55 -0.27
CA PRO A 22 4.22 3.26 -1.66
C PRO A 22 5.25 3.80 -2.65
N SER A 23 5.70 2.95 -3.58
CA SER A 23 6.79 3.27 -4.52
C SER A 23 6.45 3.04 -5.99
N ALA A 24 5.53 2.13 -6.32
CA ALA A 24 5.05 1.93 -7.69
C ALA A 24 3.60 1.41 -7.71
N ASN A 25 2.80 1.88 -8.66
CA ASN A 25 1.37 1.57 -8.79
C ASN A 25 1.01 1.13 -10.22
N VAL A 26 1.36 -0.10 -10.58
CA VAL A 26 1.04 -0.62 -11.92
C VAL A 26 -0.46 -0.89 -12.01
N VAL A 27 -1.13 -0.34 -13.01
CA VAL A 27 -2.54 -0.65 -13.30
C VAL A 27 -2.61 -1.62 -14.45
N LYS A 28 -3.27 -2.76 -14.22
CA LYS A 28 -3.52 -3.77 -15.26
C LYS A 28 -4.92 -4.35 -15.07
N ASP A 29 -5.70 -4.36 -16.14
CA ASP A 29 -7.05 -4.95 -16.17
C ASP A 29 -7.96 -4.44 -15.01
N GLY A 30 -7.91 -3.12 -14.74
CA GLY A 30 -8.69 -2.48 -13.68
C GLY A 30 -8.17 -2.69 -12.24
N THR A 31 -7.07 -3.43 -12.07
CA THR A 31 -6.44 -3.70 -10.76
C THR A 31 -5.17 -2.87 -10.58
N ILE A 32 -5.06 -2.18 -9.45
CA ILE A 32 -3.83 -1.56 -8.99
C ILE A 32 -2.97 -2.62 -8.32
N TYR A 33 -1.70 -2.70 -8.73
CA TYR A 33 -0.62 -3.44 -8.08
C TYR A 33 0.32 -2.42 -7.43
N LEU A 34 0.11 -2.18 -6.14
CA LEU A 34 0.87 -1.22 -5.36
C LEU A 34 2.08 -1.91 -4.70
N TYR A 35 3.26 -1.69 -5.25
CA TYR A 35 4.52 -2.08 -4.61
C TYR A 35 4.93 -1.01 -3.62
N TYR A 36 5.21 -1.42 -2.38
CA TYR A 36 5.53 -0.51 -1.28
C TYR A 36 6.65 -1.10 -0.41
N GLY A 37 7.50 -0.21 0.10
CA GLY A 37 8.49 -0.57 1.11
C GLY A 37 7.82 -0.79 2.46
N VAL A 38 8.33 -1.74 3.23
CA VAL A 38 7.88 -2.02 4.60
C VAL A 38 9.06 -2.01 5.56
N CYS A 39 8.91 -1.26 6.63
CA CYS A 39 9.90 -1.09 7.69
C CYS A 39 11.35 -0.77 7.26
N ASP A 40 11.56 -0.10 6.11
CA ASP A 40 12.86 0.08 5.45
C ASP A 40 13.67 -1.24 5.29
N THR A 41 12.96 -2.36 5.17
CA THR A 41 13.54 -3.71 5.25
C THR A 41 13.20 -4.56 4.03
N ALA A 42 11.96 -4.49 3.55
CA ALA A 42 11.49 -5.37 2.48
C ALA A 42 10.51 -4.64 1.53
N ILE A 43 10.18 -5.30 0.43
CA ILE A 43 9.15 -4.87 -0.52
C ILE A 43 7.92 -5.77 -0.32
N ALA A 44 6.75 -5.16 -0.26
CA ALA A 44 5.46 -5.81 -0.24
C ALA A 44 4.59 -5.35 -1.43
N LEU A 45 3.51 -6.08 -1.68
CA LEU A 45 2.54 -5.81 -2.75
C LEU A 45 1.13 -5.85 -2.18
N ALA A 46 0.37 -4.77 -2.42
CA ALA A 46 -1.06 -4.71 -2.16
C ALA A 46 -1.82 -4.57 -3.49
N THR A 47 -3.04 -5.10 -3.53
CA THR A 47 -3.91 -4.97 -4.71
C THR A 47 -5.27 -4.41 -4.35
N ALA A 48 -5.80 -3.54 -5.21
CA ALA A 48 -7.14 -2.99 -5.09
C ALA A 48 -7.73 -2.74 -6.48
N LYS A 49 -9.06 -2.64 -6.60
CA LYS A 49 -9.68 -2.17 -7.83
C LYS A 49 -9.43 -0.66 -7.98
N LEU A 50 -9.10 -0.22 -9.19
CA LEU A 50 -8.87 1.19 -9.46
C LEU A 50 -10.11 2.03 -9.15
N ASP A 51 -11.28 1.56 -9.57
CA ASP A 51 -12.55 2.27 -9.38
C ASP A 51 -12.87 2.47 -7.89
N ASP A 52 -12.70 1.44 -7.06
CA ASP A 52 -12.93 1.53 -5.61
C ASP A 52 -12.00 2.57 -4.95
N VAL A 53 -10.74 2.65 -5.39
CA VAL A 53 -9.77 3.63 -4.87
C VAL A 53 -10.10 5.05 -5.33
N LEU A 54 -10.50 5.23 -6.59
CA LEU A 54 -10.92 6.53 -7.12
C LEU A 54 -12.20 7.02 -6.42
N ASP A 55 -13.17 6.15 -6.23
CA ASP A 55 -14.41 6.46 -5.51
C ASP A 55 -14.12 6.89 -4.08
N PHE A 56 -13.23 6.20 -3.37
CA PHE A 56 -12.79 6.57 -2.03
C PHE A 56 -12.20 7.99 -1.99
N VAL A 57 -11.27 8.28 -2.91
CA VAL A 57 -10.60 9.60 -3.00
C VAL A 57 -11.57 10.72 -3.37
N LEU A 58 -12.44 10.49 -4.36
CA LEU A 58 -13.37 11.50 -4.87
C LEU A 58 -14.54 11.80 -3.93
N THR A 59 -14.95 10.80 -3.12
CA THR A 59 -16.02 10.98 -2.14
C THR A 59 -15.53 11.52 -0.78
N GLY A 60 -14.22 11.68 -0.60
CA GLY A 60 -13.62 12.24 0.61
C GLY A 60 -13.83 11.40 1.85
N ARG A 61 -13.96 10.08 1.69
CA ARG A 61 -13.93 9.13 2.81
C ARG A 61 -12.49 8.73 3.14
#